data_AF-A0A7C1B2R9-F1
#
_entry.id   AF-A0A7C1B2R9-F1
#
_cell.length_a   1.000
_cell.length_b   1.000
_cell.length_c   1.000
_cell.angle_alpha   90.00
_cell.angle_beta   90.00
_cell.angle_gamma   90.00
#
_symmetry.space_group_name_H-M   'P 1'
#
loop_
_entity.id
_entity.type
_entity.pdbx_description
1 polymer ?
#
loop_
_entity_poly.entity_id
_entity_poly.type
_entity_poly.pdbx_seq_one_letter_code
_entity_poly.pdbx_strand_id
1 'polypeptide(L)'
;PLEMSIEYLERPREEIYANAYDLVINGVEVGGGSIRIHLPNVQRKIFELLGYTEEEMRERFGFLLRALEYGAPPHGGIAIGLDRLVAMMKGKEDIRDFIAFPKTKSFRSPVDDSPSRIDEEKLRELGIIILRE
;
A
#
# COMPACT_ATOMS: atom_id res chain seq x y z
N PRO A 1 -8.90 19.55 -9.97
CA PRO A 1 -7.89 18.47 -9.94
C PRO A 1 -7.15 18.42 -11.28
N LEU A 2 -5.81 18.40 -11.27
CA LEU A 2 -5.04 18.20 -12.50
C LEU A 2 -5.30 16.78 -13.01
N GLU A 3 -5.75 16.68 -14.26
CA GLU A 3 -5.95 15.40 -14.92
C GLU A 3 -4.60 14.92 -15.44
N MET A 4 -4.17 13.73 -14.99
CA MET A 4 -2.89 13.18 -15.38
C MET A 4 -2.99 12.62 -16.80
N SER A 5 -2.23 13.21 -17.71
CA SER A 5 -2.20 12.88 -19.14
C SER A 5 -0.78 12.53 -19.59
N ILE A 6 -0.64 11.97 -20.79
CA ILE A 6 0.68 11.69 -21.38
C ILE A 6 1.47 12.99 -21.56
N GLU A 7 0.85 14.04 -22.10
CA GLU A 7 1.49 15.37 -22.27
C GLU A 7 1.98 15.95 -20.94
N TYR A 8 1.20 15.78 -19.87
CA TYR A 8 1.62 16.23 -18.54
C TYR A 8 2.86 15.47 -18.04
N LEU A 9 2.96 14.18 -18.34
CA LEU A 9 4.08 13.32 -17.97
C LEU A 9 5.36 13.55 -18.81
N GLU A 10 5.28 14.33 -19.88
CA GLU A 10 6.43 14.71 -20.72
C GLU A 10 7.16 15.97 -20.22
N ARG A 11 6.59 16.67 -19.22
CA ARG A 11 7.22 17.84 -18.59
C ARG A 11 8.49 17.46 -17.81
N PRO A 12 9.35 18.44 -17.49
CA PRO A 12 10.43 18.22 -16.52
C PRO A 12 9.89 17.61 -15.23
N ARG A 13 10.63 16.64 -14.65
CA ARG A 13 10.12 15.81 -13.54
C ARG A 13 9.70 16.63 -12.32
N GLU A 14 10.42 17.72 -12.07
CA GLU A 14 10.18 18.70 -11.01
C GLU A 14 8.87 19.49 -11.18
N GLU A 15 8.28 19.49 -12.37
CA GLU A 15 7.00 20.13 -12.67
C GLU A 15 5.82 19.15 -12.64
N ILE A 16 6.10 17.85 -12.46
CA ILE A 16 5.07 16.80 -12.40
C ILE A 16 4.62 16.62 -10.95
N TYR A 17 3.49 17.22 -10.63
CA TYR A 17 2.82 17.04 -9.34
C TYR A 17 1.84 15.87 -9.38
N ALA A 18 1.89 15.03 -8.35
CA ALA A 18 0.89 13.99 -8.11
C ALA A 18 -0.43 14.60 -7.62
N ASN A 19 -1.55 13.99 -8.00
CA ASN A 19 -2.86 14.30 -7.43
C ASN A 19 -3.09 13.48 -6.15
N ALA A 20 -2.21 13.72 -5.17
CA ALA A 20 -2.16 13.07 -3.88
C ALA A 20 -2.36 14.08 -2.75
N TYR A 21 -2.79 13.59 -1.59
CA TYR A 21 -3.10 14.43 -0.43
C TYR A 21 -2.90 13.65 0.86
N ASP A 22 -2.38 14.35 1.87
CA ASP A 22 -2.16 13.82 3.21
C ASP A 22 -3.02 14.59 4.22
N LEU A 23 -3.54 13.87 5.21
CA LEU A 23 -4.19 14.42 6.39
C LEU A 23 -3.21 14.39 7.55
N VAL A 24 -2.80 15.57 8.00
CA VAL A 24 -1.85 15.74 9.10
C VAL A 24 -2.54 16.43 10.28
N ILE A 25 -2.36 15.88 11.48
CA ILE A 25 -2.86 16.46 12.73
C ILE A 25 -1.66 16.60 13.66
N ASN A 26 -1.43 17.78 14.23
CA ASN A 26 -0.34 18.05 15.18
C ASN A 26 1.06 17.57 14.71
N GLY A 27 1.35 17.69 13.41
CA GLY A 27 2.63 17.26 12.82
C GLY A 27 2.75 15.75 12.58
N VAL A 28 1.67 14.97 12.76
CA VAL A 28 1.64 13.53 12.50
C VAL A 28 0.66 13.23 11.37
N GLU A 29 1.10 12.45 10.38
CA GLU A 29 0.22 11.91 9.34
C GLU A 29 -0.77 10.91 9.96
N VAL A 30 -2.07 11.12 9.72
CA VAL A 30 -3.13 10.22 10.17
C VAL A 30 -3.91 9.60 9.00
N GLY A 31 -3.60 9.98 7.78
CA GLY A 31 -4.16 9.38 6.59
C GLY A 31 -3.63 10.01 5.31
N GLY A 32 -3.80 9.31 4.21
CA GLY A 32 -3.30 9.72 2.91
C GLY A 32 -4.10 9.09 1.78
N GLY A 33 -4.09 9.74 0.62
CA GLY A 33 -4.89 9.33 -0.52
C GLY A 33 -4.44 9.94 -1.83
N SER A 34 -5.05 9.47 -2.91
CA SER A 34 -4.83 10.04 -4.23
C SER A 34 -5.98 9.76 -5.18
N ILE A 35 -6.03 10.57 -6.25
CA ILE A 35 -6.82 10.25 -7.44
C ILE A 35 -6.05 9.20 -8.24
N ARG A 36 -6.75 8.13 -8.61
CA ARG A 36 -6.17 6.98 -9.30
C ARG A 36 -6.21 7.18 -10.81
N ILE A 37 -5.22 6.59 -11.47
CA ILE A 37 -5.18 6.54 -12.92
C ILE A 37 -6.19 5.51 -13.38
N HIS A 38 -7.05 5.91 -14.29
CA HIS A 38 -8.08 5.07 -14.87
C HIS A 38 -7.87 4.81 -16.37
N LEU A 39 -6.91 5.51 -16.99
CA LEU A 39 -6.56 5.35 -18.40
C LEU A 39 -5.36 4.41 -18.57
N PRO A 40 -5.49 3.32 -19.36
CA PRO A 40 -4.45 2.29 -19.46
C PRO A 40 -3.14 2.79 -20.08
N ASN A 41 -3.23 3.66 -21.09
CA ASN A 41 -2.06 4.28 -21.75
C ASN A 41 -1.26 5.19 -20.80
N VAL A 42 -1.95 5.97 -19.96
CA VAL A 42 -1.30 6.81 -18.93
C VAL A 42 -0.61 5.93 -17.89
N GLN A 43 -1.27 4.85 -17.45
CA GLN A 43 -0.68 3.93 -16.47
C GLN A 43 0.58 3.23 -17.01
N ARG A 44 0.56 2.79 -18.28
CA ARG A 44 1.76 2.23 -18.95
C ARG A 44 2.90 3.24 -19.00
N LYS A 45 2.61 4.48 -19.41
CA LYS A 45 3.64 5.55 -19.47
C LYS A 45 4.30 5.78 -18.11
N ILE A 46 3.54 5.75 -17.02
CA ILE A 46 4.13 5.85 -15.68
C ILE A 46 5.01 4.66 -15.35
N PHE A 47 4.59 3.43 -15.67
CA PHE A 47 5.44 2.27 -15.46
C PHE A 47 6.75 2.35 -16.27
N GLU A 48 6.71 2.81 -17.52
CA GLU A 48 7.91 3.08 -18.32
C GLU A 48 8.83 4.11 -17.63
N LEU A 49 8.28 5.21 -17.13
CA LEU A 49 9.04 6.25 -16.42
C LEU A 49 9.67 5.73 -15.11
N LEU A 50 9.03 4.75 -14.48
CA LEU A 50 9.53 4.04 -13.30
C LEU A 50 10.55 2.93 -13.64
N GLY A 51 10.83 2.70 -14.93
CA GLY A 51 11.85 1.76 -15.39
C GLY A 51 11.38 0.32 -15.56
N TYR A 52 10.06 0.07 -15.58
CA TYR A 52 9.53 -1.26 -15.86
C TYR A 52 9.59 -1.58 -17.35
N THR A 53 9.93 -2.83 -17.66
CA THR A 53 9.76 -3.41 -18.99
C THR A 53 8.32 -3.89 -19.20
N GLU A 54 7.88 -4.03 -20.45
CA GLU A 54 6.55 -4.58 -20.78
C GLU A 54 6.30 -5.97 -20.19
N GLU A 55 7.35 -6.80 -20.10
CA GLU A 55 7.25 -8.13 -19.51
C GLU A 55 6.95 -8.06 -18.01
N GLU A 56 7.70 -7.23 -17.27
CA GLU A 56 7.48 -7.00 -15.83
C GLU A 56 6.12 -6.37 -15.55
N MET A 57 5.67 -5.43 -16.40
CA MET A 57 4.34 -4.83 -16.30
C MET A 57 3.25 -5.90 -16.44
N ARG A 58 3.38 -6.78 -17.44
CA ARG A 58 2.41 -7.86 -17.69
C ARG A 58 2.39 -8.88 -16.56
N GLU A 59 3.55 -9.28 -16.06
CA GLU A 59 3.67 -10.28 -14.98
C GLU A 59 3.11 -9.76 -13.66
N ARG A 60 3.47 -8.54 -13.27
CA ARG A 60 3.11 -7.98 -11.96
C ARG A 60 1.75 -7.27 -11.94
N PHE A 61 1.40 -6.60 -13.04
CA PHE A 61 0.26 -5.68 -13.10
C PHE A 61 -0.69 -5.96 -14.27
N GLY A 62 -0.51 -7.06 -15.00
CA GLY A 62 -1.32 -7.36 -16.20
C GLY A 62 -2.82 -7.44 -15.92
N PHE A 63 -3.23 -7.92 -14.74
CA PHE A 63 -4.63 -7.93 -14.35
C PHE A 63 -5.22 -6.51 -14.23
N LEU A 64 -4.45 -5.58 -13.65
CA LEU A 64 -4.85 -4.19 -13.46
C LEU A 64 -4.93 -3.47 -14.81
N LEU A 65 -3.90 -3.59 -15.65
CA LEU A 65 -3.89 -2.96 -16.97
C LEU A 65 -5.06 -3.43 -17.84
N ARG A 66 -5.37 -4.74 -17.83
CA ARG A 66 -6.57 -5.28 -18.50
C ARG A 66 -7.86 -4.71 -17.91
N ALA A 67 -7.97 -4.60 -16.58
CA ALA A 67 -9.17 -4.04 -15.96
C ALA A 67 -9.43 -2.59 -16.39
N LEU A 68 -8.38 -1.77 -16.56
CA LEU A 68 -8.51 -0.40 -17.05
C LEU A 68 -9.04 -0.32 -18.48
N GLU A 69 -8.68 -1.28 -19.35
CA GLU A 69 -9.15 -1.35 -20.75
C GLU A 69 -10.67 -1.57 -20.87
N TYR A 70 -11.32 -2.14 -19.85
CA TYR A 70 -12.77 -2.32 -19.82
C TYR A 70 -13.55 -1.08 -19.37
N GLY A 71 -12.89 0.08 -19.25
CA GLY A 71 -13.55 1.35 -18.94
C GLY A 71 -13.69 1.63 -17.45
N ALA A 72 -12.57 1.55 -16.72
CA ALA A 72 -12.55 1.99 -15.32
C ALA A 72 -12.93 3.49 -15.23
N PRO A 73 -13.88 3.88 -14.36
CA PRO A 73 -14.24 5.28 -14.21
C PRO A 73 -13.13 6.07 -13.47
N PRO A 74 -13.12 7.41 -13.57
CA PRO A 74 -12.32 8.24 -12.67
C PRO A 74 -12.66 7.90 -11.21
N HIS A 75 -11.64 7.59 -10.41
CA HIS A 75 -11.82 7.18 -9.02
C HIS A 75 -10.66 7.66 -8.16
N GLY A 76 -10.89 7.69 -6.85
CA GLY A 76 -9.93 8.14 -5.86
C GLY A 76 -10.41 7.73 -4.48
N GLY A 77 -9.53 7.85 -3.50
CA GLY A 77 -9.88 7.52 -2.13
C GLY A 77 -8.77 7.85 -1.16
N ILE A 78 -9.07 7.65 0.12
CA ILE A 78 -8.19 7.92 1.24
C ILE A 78 -8.17 6.71 2.17
N ALA A 79 -7.02 6.46 2.79
CA ALA A 79 -6.87 5.53 3.90
C ALA A 79 -6.54 6.33 5.16
N ILE A 80 -7.20 5.98 6.27
CA ILE A 80 -6.97 6.58 7.58
C ILE A 80 -6.28 5.56 8.47
N GLY A 81 -5.21 5.97 9.14
CA GLY A 81 -4.56 5.22 10.20
C GLY A 81 -5.42 5.27 11.47
N LEU A 82 -6.43 4.39 11.55
CA LEU A 82 -7.45 4.43 12.60
C LEU A 82 -6.84 4.33 14.00
N ASP A 83 -5.92 3.40 14.24
CA ASP A 83 -5.30 3.22 15.55
C ASP A 83 -4.53 4.48 16.00
N ARG A 84 -3.82 5.09 15.04
CA ARG A 84 -3.11 6.36 15.26
C ARG A 84 -4.07 7.50 15.56
N LEU A 85 -5.13 7.64 14.78
CA LEU A 85 -6.16 8.66 14.97
C LEU A 85 -6.79 8.55 16.37
N VAL A 86 -7.18 7.34 16.78
CA VAL A 86 -7.77 7.10 18.09
C VAL A 86 -6.79 7.41 19.22
N ALA A 87 -5.52 7.00 19.09
CA ALA A 87 -4.49 7.32 20.07
C ALA A 87 -4.30 8.83 20.24
N MET A 88 -4.26 9.57 19.13
CA MET A 88 -4.13 11.02 19.13
C MET A 88 -5.34 11.73 19.74
N MET A 89 -6.57 11.26 19.46
CA MET A 89 -7.79 11.79 20.09
C MET A 89 -7.79 11.63 21.62
N LYS A 90 -6.97 10.72 22.16
CA LYS A 90 -6.80 10.49 23.59
C LYS A 90 -5.48 11.05 24.14
N GLY A 91 -4.72 11.80 23.34
CA GLY A 91 -3.44 12.39 23.74
C GLY A 91 -2.37 11.34 24.04
N LYS A 92 -2.44 10.18 23.38
CA LYS A 92 -1.49 9.07 23.52
C LYS A 92 -0.71 8.89 22.22
N GLU A 93 0.55 8.48 22.36
CA GLU A 93 1.41 8.18 21.22
C GLU A 93 1.45 6.69 20.88
N ASP A 94 1.19 5.82 21.86
CA ASP A 94 1.23 4.38 21.65
C ASP A 94 -0.14 3.86 21.22
N ILE A 95 -0.19 3.28 20.02
CA ILE A 95 -1.41 2.68 19.48
C ILE A 95 -1.81 1.39 20.22
N ARG A 96 -0.86 0.75 20.93
CA ARG A 96 -1.11 -0.52 21.63
C ARG A 96 -2.14 -0.37 22.74
N ASP A 97 -2.30 0.83 23.31
CA ASP A 97 -3.32 1.15 24.30
C ASP A 97 -4.76 1.09 23.72
N PHE A 98 -4.88 1.07 22.38
CA PHE A 98 -6.16 1.12 21.66
C PHE A 98 -6.45 -0.13 20.83
N ILE A 99 -5.57 -1.12 20.90
CA ILE A 99 -5.73 -2.43 20.26
C ILE A 99 -5.97 -3.44 21.38
N ALA A 100 -7.06 -4.22 21.30
CA ALA A 100 -7.46 -5.13 22.38
C ALA A 100 -6.36 -6.16 22.75
N PHE A 101 -5.66 -6.69 21.75
CA PHE A 101 -4.61 -7.69 21.93
C PHE A 101 -3.36 -7.32 21.10
N PRO A 102 -2.61 -6.29 21.55
CA PRO A 102 -1.49 -5.77 20.79
C PRO A 102 -0.32 -6.74 20.83
N LYS A 103 0.59 -6.62 19.86
CA LYS A 103 1.87 -7.35 19.88
C LYS A 103 2.95 -6.53 20.59
N THR A 104 3.92 -7.24 21.15
CA THR A 104 5.14 -6.66 21.74
C THR A 104 6.06 -6.10 20.65
N LYS A 105 7.08 -5.33 21.06
CA LYS A 105 8.12 -4.83 20.13
C LYS A 105 8.92 -5.94 19.45
N SER A 106 8.95 -7.14 20.04
CA SER A 106 9.52 -8.36 19.45
C SER A 106 8.50 -9.16 18.64
N PHE A 107 7.38 -8.55 18.25
CA PHE A 107 6.30 -9.14 17.44
C PHE A 107 5.64 -10.39 18.06
N ARG A 108 5.82 -10.61 19.37
CA ARG A 108 5.18 -11.69 20.11
C ARG A 108 3.84 -11.25 20.71
N SER A 109 2.90 -12.17 20.73
CA SER A 109 1.58 -12.03 21.35
C SER A 109 1.63 -12.51 22.80
N PRO A 110 1.36 -11.65 23.79
CA PRO A 110 1.35 -12.05 25.20
C PRO A 110 0.17 -12.95 25.61
N VAL A 111 -0.85 -13.04 24.76
CA VAL A 111 -2.13 -13.70 25.07
C VAL A 111 -2.12 -15.18 24.71
N ASP A 112 -1.45 -15.52 23.60
CA ASP A 112 -1.47 -16.85 22.99
C ASP A 112 -0.07 -17.36 22.62
N ASP A 113 0.98 -16.68 23.07
CA ASP A 113 2.39 -17.00 22.83
C ASP A 113 2.82 -17.11 21.35
N SER A 114 2.02 -16.56 20.43
CA SER A 114 2.35 -16.53 19.00
C SER A 114 3.50 -15.53 18.67
N PRO A 115 4.29 -15.76 17.62
CA PRO A 115 4.32 -16.96 16.78
C PRO A 115 4.89 -18.18 17.52
N SER A 116 4.43 -19.36 17.14
CA SER A 116 4.84 -20.65 17.69
C SER A 116 5.40 -21.56 16.60
N ARG A 117 6.07 -22.65 17.02
CA ARG A 117 6.52 -23.68 16.09
C ARG A 117 5.32 -24.48 15.56
N ILE A 118 5.41 -24.91 14.31
CA ILE A 118 4.44 -25.80 13.65
C ILE A 118 5.04 -27.20 13.48
N ASP A 119 4.17 -28.22 13.46
CA ASP A 119 4.56 -29.61 13.24
C ASP A 119 5.13 -29.84 11.83
N GLU A 120 6.15 -30.69 11.72
CA GLU A 120 6.80 -30.98 10.44
C GLU A 120 5.88 -31.67 9.43
N GLU A 121 4.89 -32.42 9.90
CA GLU A 121 3.90 -33.06 9.03
C GLU A 121 3.07 -32.02 8.24
N LYS A 122 2.63 -30.95 8.91
CA LYS A 122 1.90 -29.85 8.27
C LYS A 122 2.77 -29.07 7.29
N LEU A 123 4.05 -28.88 7.63
CA LEU A 123 5.00 -28.26 6.71
C LEU A 123 5.17 -29.11 5.44
N ARG A 124 5.27 -30.43 5.59
CA ARG A 124 5.34 -31.36 4.45
C ARG A 124 4.06 -31.34 3.61
N GLU A 125 2.89 -31.34 4.23
CA GLU A 125 1.60 -31.23 3.53
C GLU A 125 1.54 -29.95 2.68
N LEU A 126 2.02 -28.83 3.22
CA LEU A 126 2.08 -27.54 2.51
C LEU A 126 3.25 -27.43 1.53
N GLY A 127 4.13 -28.43 1.46
CA GLY A 127 5.34 -28.39 0.61
C GLY A 127 6.38 -27.36 1.06
N ILE A 128 6.40 -26.99 2.34
CA ILE A 128 7.31 -25.99 2.91
C ILE A 128 8.46 -26.70 3.64
N ILE A 129 9.70 -26.25 3.39
CA ILE A 129 10.89 -26.70 4.10
C ILE A 129 11.54 -25.50 4.78
N ILE A 130 11.79 -25.61 6.09
CA ILE A 130 12.54 -24.59 6.82
C ILE A 130 14.03 -24.89 6.64
N LEU A 131 14.70 -24.02 5.89
CA LEU A 131 16.17 -24.01 5.80
C LEU A 131 16.71 -23.26 7.02
N ARG A 132 17.75 -23.79 7.67
CA ARG A 132 18.51 -23.03 8.67
C ARG A 132 19.64 -22.31 7.93
N GLU A 133 19.77 -21.00 8.16
CA GLU A 133 21.00 -20.26 7.86
C GLU A 133 22.14 -20.67 8.81
#